data_AF-A0A0H5QX57-F1
#
_entry.id   AF-A0A0H5QX57-F1
#
_cell.length_a   1.000
_cell.length_b   1.000
_cell.length_c   1.000
_cell.angle_alpha   90.00
_cell.angle_beta   90.00
_cell.angle_gamma   90.00
#
_symmetry.space_group_name_H-M   'P 1'
#
loop_
_entity.id
_entity.type
_entity.pdbx_description
1 polymer ?
#
loop_
_entity_poly.entity_id
_entity_poly.type
_entity_poly.pdbx_seq_one_letter_code
_entity_poly.pdbx_strand_id
1 'polypeptide(L)'
;MLARKIHAYYEFDCRYDEATIGDVLQARNGRDAWDFVRAKRTHSVMGSDGVPYTIKKGGQRTTIPLPDLYTNDEWKRISKFNFNTTKLVHSGELPRSRSGRPFIIIPHSEFSQDMVSFLQNIGVRGWLFDSPQELEVKDEETVFLESV
;
A
#
# COMPACT_ATOMS: atom_id res chain seq x y z
N MET A 1 -5.86 -2.13 3.43
CA MET A 1 -5.44 -2.69 2.13
C MET A 1 -3.93 -2.63 1.91
N LEU A 2 -3.31 -1.43 1.86
CA LEU A 2 -1.86 -1.28 1.66
C LEU A 2 -1.03 -1.92 2.80
N ALA A 3 -1.34 -1.62 4.06
CA ALA A 3 -0.64 -2.22 5.21
C ALA A 3 -0.74 -3.75 5.26
N ARG A 4 -1.91 -4.32 4.92
CA ARG A 4 -2.10 -5.78 4.83
C ARG A 4 -1.23 -6.41 3.75
N LYS A 5 -1.06 -5.73 2.60
CA LYS A 5 -0.17 -6.18 1.53
C LYS A 5 1.29 -6.10 1.95
N ILE A 6 1.71 -4.98 2.56
CA ILE A 6 3.05 -4.83 3.14
C ILE A 6 3.32 -5.93 4.19
N HIS A 7 2.35 -6.25 5.04
CA HIS A 7 2.45 -7.32 6.05
C HIS A 7 2.56 -8.74 5.45
N ALA A 8 2.28 -8.92 4.16
CA ALA A 8 2.55 -10.20 3.47
C ALA A 8 4.05 -10.40 3.17
N TYR A 9 4.85 -9.33 3.26
CA TYR A 9 6.28 -9.30 2.97
C TYR A 9 7.14 -9.00 4.20
N TYR A 10 6.60 -8.28 5.18
CA TYR A 10 7.27 -7.94 6.43
C TYR A 10 6.44 -8.42 7.62
N GLU A 11 7.11 -9.02 8.60
CA GLU A 11 6.56 -9.43 9.88
C GLU A 11 6.83 -8.31 10.88
N PHE A 12 5.78 -7.72 11.44
CA PHE A 12 5.88 -6.65 12.44
C PHE A 12 4.68 -6.70 13.38
N ASP A 13 4.85 -6.21 14.60
CA ASP A 13 3.80 -6.21 15.61
C ASP A 13 2.60 -5.38 15.15
N CYS A 14 1.44 -6.02 15.10
CA CYS A 14 0.16 -5.37 14.83
C CYS A 14 -0.60 -5.24 16.15
N ARG A 15 -1.06 -4.03 16.49
CA ARG A 15 -1.88 -3.82 17.71
C ARG A 15 -3.32 -4.35 17.57
N TYR A 16 -3.75 -4.63 16.35
CA TYR A 16 -5.09 -5.10 15.99
C TYR A 16 -4.99 -6.37 15.13
N ASP A 17 -6.10 -7.09 14.96
CA ASP A 17 -6.18 -8.31 14.13
C ASP A 17 -5.77 -8.06 12.66
N GLU A 18 -5.86 -6.82 12.19
CA GLU A 18 -5.45 -6.40 10.85
C GLU A 18 -4.35 -5.32 10.90
N ALA A 19 -3.28 -5.54 10.13
CA ALA A 19 -2.20 -4.57 10.00
C ALA A 19 -2.71 -3.22 9.46
N THR A 20 -2.39 -2.14 10.17
CA THR A 20 -2.72 -0.75 9.81
C THR A 20 -1.48 -0.01 9.29
N ILE A 21 -1.67 1.13 8.61
CA ILE A 21 -0.55 1.98 8.20
C ILE A 21 0.18 2.55 9.41
N GLY A 22 -0.51 2.73 10.55
CA GLY A 22 0.12 3.12 11.81
C GLY A 22 1.11 2.07 12.33
N ASP A 23 0.81 0.78 12.16
CA ASP A 23 1.73 -0.32 12.52
C ASP A 23 2.95 -0.33 11.58
N VAL A 24 2.74 -0.18 10.27
CA VAL A 24 3.83 -0.08 9.27
C VAL A 24 4.77 1.10 9.58
N LEU A 25 4.21 2.26 9.93
CA LEU A 25 5.00 3.46 10.27
C LEU A 25 5.79 3.29 11.56
N GLN A 26 5.23 2.58 12.56
CA GLN A 26 5.96 2.23 13.79
C GLN A 26 7.10 1.25 13.50
N ALA A 27 6.80 0.18 12.76
CA ALA A 27 7.76 -0.84 12.37
C ALA A 27 8.96 -0.24 11.64
N ARG A 28 8.72 0.62 10.63
CA ARG A 28 9.76 1.35 9.91
C ARG A 28 10.74 2.09 10.81
N ASN A 29 10.24 2.73 11.87
CA ASN A 29 11.05 3.61 12.71
C ASN A 29 11.89 2.84 13.75
N GLY A 30 11.61 1.56 13.99
CA GLY A 30 12.37 0.70 14.91
C GLY A 30 13.33 -0.22 14.17
N ARG A 31 14.62 -0.21 14.52
CA ARG A 31 15.66 -1.06 13.88
C ARG A 31 15.38 -2.57 14.00
N ASP A 32 14.71 -3.00 15.06
CA ASP A 32 14.37 -4.40 15.35
C ASP A 32 12.86 -4.68 15.37
N ALA A 33 12.04 -3.72 14.90
CA ALA A 33 10.58 -3.81 14.99
C ALA A 33 9.92 -4.58 13.84
N TRP A 34 10.72 -5.12 12.92
CA TRP A 34 10.24 -5.91 11.79
C TRP A 34 11.31 -6.92 11.31
N ASP A 35 10.85 -8.01 10.69
CA ASP A 35 11.67 -8.96 9.92
C ASP A 35 10.98 -9.27 8.57
N PHE A 36 11.67 -9.97 7.67
CA PHE A 36 11.10 -10.42 6.41
C PHE A 36 10.23 -11.65 6.59
N VAL A 37 9.04 -11.63 6.01
CA VAL A 37 8.21 -12.84 5.90
C VAL A 37 8.94 -13.86 5.03
N ARG A 38 9.09 -15.08 5.57
CA ARG A 38 9.72 -16.19 4.87
C ARG A 38 8.72 -16.99 4.04
N ALA A 39 9.15 -17.47 2.89
CA ALA A 39 8.34 -18.31 2.02
C ALA A 39 8.07 -19.69 2.66
N LYS A 40 6.80 -20.05 2.81
CA LYS A 40 6.39 -21.36 3.36
C LYS A 40 6.70 -22.53 2.41
N ARG A 41 6.76 -22.26 1.10
CA ARG A 41 7.06 -23.22 0.04
C ARG A 41 7.92 -22.58 -1.04
N THR A 42 8.64 -23.40 -1.79
CA THR A 42 9.34 -22.94 -2.99
C THR A 42 8.32 -22.56 -4.06
N HIS A 43 8.45 -21.38 -4.66
CA HIS A 43 7.58 -20.88 -5.72
C HIS A 43 8.32 -19.87 -6.61
N SER A 44 7.85 -19.70 -7.85
CA SER A 44 8.37 -18.69 -8.77
C SER A 44 7.55 -17.41 -8.67
N VAL A 45 8.24 -16.27 -8.70
CA VAL A 45 7.66 -14.93 -8.68
C VAL A 45 8.19 -14.15 -9.87
N MET A 46 7.36 -13.27 -10.44
CA MET A 46 7.79 -12.38 -11.50
C MET A 46 8.65 -11.25 -10.94
N GLY A 47 9.86 -11.09 -11.47
CA GLY A 47 10.68 -9.91 -11.22
C GLY A 47 10.08 -8.67 -11.87
N SER A 48 10.48 -7.49 -11.38
CA SER A 48 10.10 -6.19 -11.98
C SER A 48 10.66 -6.01 -13.39
N ASP A 49 11.66 -6.80 -13.77
CA ASP A 49 12.25 -6.90 -15.11
C ASP A 49 11.48 -7.87 -16.03
N GLY A 50 10.39 -8.46 -15.55
CA GLY A 50 9.62 -9.48 -16.26
C GLY A 50 10.28 -10.86 -16.26
N VAL A 51 11.40 -11.05 -15.56
CA VAL A 51 12.11 -12.33 -15.49
C VAL A 51 11.67 -13.08 -14.24
N PRO A 52 11.23 -14.36 -14.36
CA PRO A 52 10.82 -15.13 -13.20
C PRO A 52 12.04 -15.50 -12.36
N TYR A 53 11.96 -15.30 -11.06
CA TYR A 53 12.94 -15.82 -10.11
C TYR A 53 12.27 -16.76 -9.10
N THR A 54 13.06 -17.68 -8.55
CA THR A 54 12.54 -18.70 -7.61
C THR A 54 12.86 -18.32 -6.18
N ILE A 55 11.82 -18.21 -5.36
CA ILE A 55 11.95 -18.06 -3.91
C ILE A 55 11.89 -19.45 -3.29
N LYS A 56 13.00 -19.89 -2.69
CA LYS A 56 13.07 -21.17 -1.97
C LYS A 56 12.28 -21.11 -0.67
N LYS A 57 11.78 -22.25 -0.20
CA LYS A 57 11.23 -22.39 1.17
C LYS A 57 12.23 -21.83 2.20
N GLY A 58 11.75 -20.98 3.10
CA GLY A 58 12.56 -20.30 4.12
C GLY A 58 13.28 -19.04 3.65
N GLY A 59 13.29 -18.77 2.33
CA GLY A 59 13.82 -17.53 1.76
C GLY A 59 12.90 -16.34 1.98
N GLN A 60 13.46 -15.13 1.95
CA GLN A 60 12.72 -13.88 2.10
C GLN A 60 11.81 -13.65 0.88
N ARG A 61 10.61 -13.11 1.12
CA ARG A 61 9.66 -12.78 0.05
C ARG A 61 9.99 -11.50 -0.70
N THR A 62 10.76 -10.62 -0.08
CA THR A 62 11.33 -9.41 -0.68
C THR A 62 12.73 -9.22 -0.13
N THR A 63 13.59 -8.55 -0.89
CA THR A 63 14.94 -8.15 -0.45
C THR A 63 15.01 -6.67 -0.09
N ILE A 64 13.94 -5.92 -0.32
CA ILE A 64 13.88 -4.47 -0.06
C ILE A 64 13.61 -4.29 1.43
N PRO A 65 14.49 -3.66 2.21
CA PRO A 65 14.21 -3.34 3.61
C PRO A 65 12.97 -2.45 3.73
N LEU A 66 12.14 -2.65 4.76
CA LEU A 66 10.91 -1.87 4.93
C LEU A 66 11.15 -0.35 4.88
N PRO A 67 12.19 0.24 5.52
CA PRO A 67 12.47 1.66 5.43
C PRO A 67 12.75 2.18 4.02
N ASP A 68 13.29 1.32 3.15
CA ASP A 68 13.72 1.64 1.80
C ASP A 68 12.61 1.41 0.76
N LEU A 69 11.45 0.89 1.17
CA LEU A 69 10.30 0.67 0.29
C LEU A 69 9.79 1.97 -0.35
N TYR A 70 9.88 3.07 0.39
CA TYR A 70 9.56 4.41 -0.08
C TYR A 70 10.65 5.39 0.34
N THR A 71 10.76 6.51 -0.37
CA THR A 71 11.64 7.60 0.04
C THR A 71 11.15 8.26 1.33
N ASN A 72 12.04 8.98 2.02
CA ASN A 72 11.68 9.68 3.27
C ASN A 72 10.51 10.65 3.09
N ASP A 73 10.41 11.34 1.95
CA ASP A 73 9.33 12.28 1.69
C ASP A 73 8.01 11.59 1.33
N GLU A 74 8.08 10.46 0.64
CA GLU A 74 6.91 9.61 0.41
C GLU A 74 6.36 9.06 1.73
N TRP A 75 7.23 8.60 2.63
CA TRP A 75 6.80 8.16 3.96
C TRP A 75 6.14 9.28 4.77
N LYS A 76 6.67 10.51 4.71
CA LYS A 76 6.02 11.68 5.33
C LYS A 76 4.64 11.93 4.74
N ARG A 77 4.49 11.84 3.42
CA ARG A 77 3.20 11.98 2.74
C ARG A 77 2.22 10.87 3.11
N ILE A 78 2.65 9.61 3.16
CA ILE A 78 1.83 8.48 3.63
C ILE A 78 1.36 8.71 5.06
N SER A 79 2.25 9.17 5.94
CA SER A 79 1.92 9.48 7.34
C SER A 79 0.86 10.60 7.45
N LYS A 80 1.04 11.69 6.71
CA LYS A 80 0.07 12.80 6.65
C LYS A 80 -1.28 12.35 6.11
N PHE A 81 -1.27 11.58 5.01
CA PHE A 81 -2.49 11.04 4.42
C PHE A 81 -3.22 10.10 5.39
N ASN A 82 -2.50 9.20 6.08
CA ASN A 82 -3.09 8.32 7.09
C ASN A 82 -3.73 9.10 8.24
N PHE A 83 -3.11 10.18 8.70
CA PHE A 83 -3.68 11.04 9.73
C PHE A 83 -4.99 11.70 9.28
N ASN A 84 -5.01 12.24 8.05
CA ASN A 84 -6.18 12.91 7.47
C ASN A 84 -7.33 11.96 7.12
N THR A 85 -7.04 10.69 6.80
CA THR A 85 -8.04 9.72 6.28
C THR A 85 -8.61 8.76 7.32
N THR A 86 -8.34 9.00 8.62
CA THR A 86 -8.65 8.14 9.79
C THR A 86 -10.13 7.75 9.99
N LYS A 87 -11.04 8.00 9.05
CA LYS A 87 -12.43 7.50 9.08
C LYS A 87 -12.87 6.69 7.86
N LEU A 88 -12.26 6.87 6.68
CA LEU A 88 -12.76 6.28 5.42
C LEU A 88 -11.96 5.06 4.93
N VAL A 89 -10.68 4.93 5.32
CA VAL A 89 -9.75 3.94 4.73
C VAL A 89 -9.46 2.76 5.68
N HIS A 90 -10.09 2.72 6.85
CA HIS A 90 -9.85 1.69 7.87
C HIS A 90 -10.47 0.33 7.58
N SER A 91 -11.47 0.23 6.70
CA SER A 91 -12.19 -1.04 6.45
C SER A 91 -11.40 -2.08 5.64
N GLY A 92 -10.08 -1.90 5.50
CA GLY A 92 -9.20 -2.94 4.98
C GLY A 92 -9.30 -3.18 3.48
N GLU A 93 -10.44 -2.90 2.84
CA GLU A 93 -10.71 -3.05 1.41
C GLU A 93 -11.11 -1.72 0.76
N LEU A 94 -10.50 -1.42 -0.39
CA LEU A 94 -10.89 -0.30 -1.22
C LEU A 94 -12.23 -0.61 -1.90
N PRO A 95 -13.17 0.36 -1.92
CA PRO A 95 -14.40 0.22 -2.67
C PRO A 95 -14.09 0.04 -4.17
N ARG A 96 -14.98 -0.65 -4.88
CA ARG A 96 -14.84 -0.92 -6.31
C ARG A 96 -15.86 -0.12 -7.11
N SER A 97 -15.42 0.47 -8.21
CA SER A 97 -16.30 1.17 -9.14
C SER A 97 -17.16 0.16 -9.89
N ARG A 98 -18.15 0.63 -10.67
CA ARG A 98 -18.99 -0.24 -11.52
C ARG A 98 -18.16 -1.05 -12.53
N SER A 99 -16.97 -0.57 -12.89
CA SER A 99 -16.01 -1.28 -13.75
C SER A 99 -15.22 -2.38 -13.01
N GLY A 100 -15.41 -2.53 -11.70
CA GLY A 100 -14.68 -3.45 -10.84
C GLY A 100 -13.32 -2.93 -10.37
N ARG A 101 -12.88 -1.75 -10.84
CA ARG A 101 -11.61 -1.13 -10.43
C ARG A 101 -11.69 -0.57 -9.01
N PRO A 102 -10.67 -0.81 -8.17
CA PRO A 102 -10.57 -0.19 -6.85
C PRO A 102 -10.47 1.33 -6.99
N PHE A 103 -11.14 2.07 -6.09
CA PHE A 103 -11.08 3.52 -6.09
C PHE A 103 -10.87 4.11 -4.69
N ILE A 104 -10.28 5.31 -4.64
CA ILE A 104 -10.16 6.15 -3.46
C ILE A 104 -10.77 7.51 -3.79
N ILE A 105 -11.58 8.04 -2.87
CA ILE A 105 -12.04 9.43 -2.92
C ILE A 105 -11.11 10.23 -2.02
N ILE A 106 -10.57 11.33 -2.53
CA ILE A 106 -9.76 12.28 -1.74
C ILE A 106 -10.45 13.65 -1.67
N PRO A 107 -10.27 14.40 -0.58
CA PRO A 107 -10.83 15.74 -0.46
C PRO A 107 -10.37 16.63 -1.62
N HIS A 108 -11.27 17.47 -2.13
CA HIS A 108 -10.98 18.37 -3.26
C HIS A 108 -9.73 19.23 -3.03
N SER A 109 -9.52 19.70 -1.80
CA SER A 109 -8.34 20.49 -1.40
C SER A 109 -7.01 19.74 -1.51
N GLU A 110 -7.02 18.41 -1.54
CA GLU A 110 -5.85 17.56 -1.76
C GLU A 110 -5.83 16.96 -3.18
N PHE A 111 -6.89 17.17 -3.97
CA PHE A 111 -7.01 16.64 -5.31
C PHE A 111 -6.07 17.37 -6.28
N SER A 112 -5.05 16.66 -6.73
CA SER A 112 -4.08 17.14 -7.72
C SER A 112 -3.51 15.96 -8.48
N GLN A 113 -3.04 16.20 -9.71
CA GLN A 113 -2.41 15.15 -10.53
C GLN A 113 -1.20 14.53 -9.83
N ASP A 114 -0.46 15.34 -9.07
CA ASP A 114 0.67 14.89 -8.25
C ASP A 114 0.23 13.92 -7.15
N MET A 115 -0.90 14.21 -6.48
CA MET A 115 -1.45 13.35 -5.43
C MET A 115 -2.02 12.05 -6.01
N VAL A 116 -2.71 12.13 -7.15
CA VAL A 116 -3.19 10.95 -7.89
C VAL A 116 -2.03 10.03 -8.24
N SER A 117 -1.01 10.58 -8.90
CA SER A 117 0.19 9.82 -9.32
C SER A 117 0.92 9.24 -8.11
N PHE A 118 1.01 9.99 -7.01
CA PHE A 118 1.59 9.52 -5.77
C PHE A 118 0.86 8.30 -5.22
N LEU A 119 -0.47 8.35 -5.07
CA LEU A 119 -1.28 7.25 -4.52
C LEU A 119 -1.20 5.99 -5.38
N GLN A 120 -1.23 6.14 -6.71
CA GLN A 120 -1.08 5.03 -7.64
C GLN A 120 0.31 4.38 -7.52
N ASN A 121 1.38 5.17 -7.47
CA ASN A 121 2.75 4.67 -7.40
C ASN A 121 3.10 4.01 -6.05
N ILE A 122 2.56 4.49 -4.93
CA ILE A 122 2.76 3.80 -3.64
C ILE A 122 1.99 2.48 -3.57
N GLY A 123 0.83 2.40 -4.22
CA GLY A 123 0.03 1.18 -4.33
C GLY A 123 0.79 0.08 -5.05
N VAL A 124 1.39 0.39 -6.20
CA VAL A 124 2.21 -0.58 -6.96
C VAL A 124 3.44 -1.03 -6.17
N ARG A 125 4.21 -0.09 -5.63
CA ARG A 125 5.41 -0.43 -4.82
C ARG A 125 5.08 -1.22 -3.55
N GLY A 126 3.92 -1.00 -2.96
CA GLY A 126 3.40 -1.77 -1.83
C GLY A 126 2.67 -3.06 -2.21
N TRP A 127 2.79 -3.51 -3.46
CA TRP A 127 2.17 -4.74 -4.00
C TRP A 127 0.65 -4.78 -3.85
N LEU A 128 0.01 -3.61 -3.88
CA LEU A 128 -1.45 -3.49 -3.85
C LEU A 128 -2.06 -3.71 -5.24
N PHE A 129 -1.38 -3.22 -6.29
CA PHE A 129 -1.74 -3.32 -7.70
C PHE A 129 -0.51 -3.67 -8.53
N ASP A 130 -0.72 -4.22 -9.72
CA ASP A 130 0.39 -4.52 -10.65
C ASP A 130 0.75 -3.29 -11.50
N SER A 131 -0.20 -2.38 -11.72
CA SER A 131 -0.04 -1.15 -12.49
C SER A 131 -0.67 0.08 -11.83
N PRO A 132 -0.11 1.29 -12.04
CA PRO A 132 -0.68 2.53 -11.50
C PRO A 132 -2.12 2.78 -11.93
N GLN A 133 -2.49 2.36 -13.14
CA GLN A 133 -3.80 2.61 -13.77
C GLN A 133 -4.93 1.77 -13.20
N GLU A 134 -4.62 0.77 -12.37
CA GLU A 134 -5.64 -0.05 -11.69
C GLU A 134 -6.39 0.71 -10.60
N LEU A 135 -5.77 1.73 -10.00
CA LEU A 135 -6.40 2.57 -8.99
C LEU A 135 -7.06 3.79 -9.62
N GLU A 136 -8.38 3.91 -9.44
CA GLU A 136 -9.10 5.15 -9.71
C GLU A 136 -8.98 6.09 -8.48
N VAL A 137 -8.45 7.29 -8.67
CA VAL A 137 -8.48 8.33 -7.64
C VAL A 137 -9.51 9.38 -8.07
N LYS A 138 -10.51 9.59 -7.22
CA LYS A 138 -11.65 10.46 -7.50
C LYS A 138 -11.62 11.68 -6.59
N ASP A 139 -12.02 12.81 -7.15
CA ASP A 139 -12.29 14.03 -6.42
C ASP A 139 -13.64 13.90 -5.69
N GLU A 140 -13.64 14.25 -4.41
CA GLU A 140 -14.84 14.31 -3.57
C GLU A 140 -15.96 15.12 -4.23
N GLU A 141 -15.67 16.32 -4.76
CA GLU A 141 -16.70 17.16 -5.39
C GLU A 141 -17.34 16.49 -6.62
N THR A 142 -16.54 15.77 -7.41
CA THR A 142 -17.05 15.09 -8.61
C THR A 142 -18.01 13.96 -8.23
N VAL A 143 -17.71 13.23 -7.15
CA VAL A 143 -18.58 12.14 -6.67
C VAL A 143 -19.88 12.68 -6.07
N PHE A 144 -19.81 13.80 -5.35
CA PHE A 144 -21.02 14.49 -4.86
C PHE A 144 -21.93 14.93 -6.01
N LEU A 145 -21.37 15.44 -7.11
CA LEU A 145 -22.15 15.86 -8.29
C LEU A 145 -22.75 14.68 -9.08
N GLU A 146 -22.13 13.50 -9.05
CA GLU A 146 -22.66 12.27 -9.70
C GLU A 146 -23.79 11.59 -8.91
N SER A 147 -24.06 12.03 -7.68
CA SER A 147 -25.06 11.44 -6.78
C SER A 147 -26.28 12.33 -6.52
N VAL A 148 -26.38 13.49 -7.20
CA VAL A 148 -27.54 14.39 -7.26
C VAL A 148 -28.21 14.29 -8.62
#